data_AF-A0A955GFB9-F1
#
_entry.id   AF-A0A955GFB9-F1
#
_cell.length_a   1.000
_cell.length_b   1.000
_cell.length_c   1.000
_cell.angle_alpha   90.00
_cell.angle_beta   90.00
_cell.angle_gamma   90.00
#
_symmetry.space_group_name_H-M   'P 1'
#
loop_
_entity.id
_entity.type
_entity.pdbx_description
1 polymer ?
#
loop_
_entity_poly.entity_id
_entity_poly.type
_entity_poly.pdbx_seq_one_letter_code
_entity_poly.pdbx_strand_id
1 'polypeptide(L)'
;MSKHNRLTSAKGFRKFLTLLAILVAYGVFVVLKFGLKDGISATLLTWAFFVTCTPIADAGFIVDFPVRVVVGFKMIYSEIIVWVVAGLIIFGSLAFNEALFDKLHLFRVFKTILLNPWPLWSIILISCAGTFISLHIGDQIYNLVQDFRDKKRIKKLRLKRIGIEGVLFVLIVGWYFILLNLTGIKIG
;
A
#
# COMPACT_ATOMS: atom_id res chain seq x y z
N MET A 1 -5.50 -34.15 1.34
CA MET A 1 -6.43 -33.06 0.95
C MET A 1 -5.61 -31.87 0.46
N SER A 2 -5.69 -31.58 -0.84
CA SER A 2 -4.74 -30.77 -1.64
C SER A 2 -4.43 -29.37 -1.09
N LYS A 3 -3.15 -28.99 -1.12
CA LYS A 3 -2.56 -27.68 -0.75
C LYS A 3 -3.17 -26.48 -1.51
N HIS A 4 -3.95 -26.72 -2.56
CA HIS A 4 -4.42 -25.70 -3.48
C HIS A 4 -5.71 -24.97 -3.04
N ASN A 5 -6.57 -25.59 -2.23
CA ASN A 5 -7.93 -25.08 -1.93
C ASN A 5 -8.05 -24.08 -0.77
N ARG A 6 -6.96 -23.52 -0.24
CA ARG A 6 -7.01 -22.62 0.95
C ARG A 6 -6.50 -21.20 0.72
N LEU A 7 -6.14 -20.85 -0.52
CA LEU A 7 -5.86 -19.46 -0.94
C LEU A 7 -7.16 -18.67 -1.20
N THR A 8 -8.24 -19.37 -1.56
CA THR A 8 -9.62 -18.86 -1.74
C THR A 8 -10.44 -18.93 -0.44
N SER A 9 -9.87 -18.52 0.69
CA SER A 9 -10.71 -18.37 1.88
C SER A 9 -11.78 -17.32 1.60
N ALA A 10 -13.05 -17.63 1.82
CA ALA A 10 -14.16 -16.67 1.72
C ALA A 10 -13.89 -15.37 2.53
N LYS A 11 -13.01 -15.42 3.53
CA LYS A 11 -12.52 -14.22 4.25
C LYS A 11 -11.58 -13.35 3.41
N GLY A 12 -10.61 -13.95 2.72
CA GLY A 12 -9.67 -13.23 1.85
C GLY A 12 -10.39 -12.61 0.64
N PHE A 13 -11.29 -13.37 0.01
CA PHE A 13 -12.09 -12.88 -1.10
C PHE A 13 -13.02 -11.72 -0.70
N ARG A 14 -13.67 -11.80 0.47
CA ARG A 14 -14.47 -10.67 1.00
C ARG A 14 -13.62 -9.44 1.25
N LYS A 15 -12.43 -9.58 1.84
CA LYS A 15 -11.51 -8.46 2.04
C LYS A 15 -11.12 -7.81 0.70
N PHE A 16 -10.85 -8.63 -0.31
CA PHE A 16 -10.53 -8.16 -1.66
C PHE A 16 -11.70 -7.35 -2.23
N LEU A 17 -12.91 -7.90 -2.18
CA LEU A 17 -14.11 -7.24 -2.68
C LEU A 17 -14.41 -5.93 -1.93
N THR A 18 -14.21 -5.89 -0.61
CA THR A 18 -14.37 -4.65 0.17
C THR A 18 -13.36 -3.59 -0.24
N LEU A 19 -12.08 -3.93 -0.35
CA LEU A 19 -11.04 -2.99 -0.75
C LEU A 19 -11.25 -2.50 -2.19
N LEU A 20 -11.64 -3.41 -3.09
CA LEU A 20 -11.97 -3.08 -4.47
C LEU A 20 -13.19 -2.15 -4.53
N ALA A 21 -14.25 -2.41 -3.77
CA ALA A 21 -15.43 -1.56 -3.72
C ALA A 21 -15.10 -0.15 -3.21
N ILE A 22 -14.24 -0.03 -2.19
CA ILE A 22 -13.77 1.27 -1.69
C ILE A 22 -12.98 2.00 -2.78
N LEU A 23 -12.06 1.33 -3.47
CA LEU A 23 -11.27 1.93 -4.55
C LEU A 23 -12.17 2.37 -5.71
N VAL A 24 -13.13 1.54 -6.12
CA VAL A 24 -14.08 1.86 -7.20
C VAL A 24 -14.97 3.02 -6.81
N ALA A 25 -15.52 3.04 -5.59
CA ALA A 25 -16.35 4.15 -5.11
C ALA A 25 -15.55 5.47 -5.10
N TYR A 26 -14.32 5.44 -4.60
CA TYR A 26 -13.41 6.58 -4.67
C TYR A 26 -13.13 6.98 -6.12
N GLY A 27 -12.85 6.02 -7.00
CA GLY A 27 -12.59 6.30 -8.41
C GLY A 27 -13.76 6.92 -9.15
N VAL A 28 -14.99 6.45 -8.89
CA VAL A 28 -16.21 7.08 -9.41
C VAL A 28 -16.32 8.51 -8.91
N PHE A 29 -16.12 8.76 -7.61
CA PHE A 29 -16.13 10.11 -7.05
C PHE A 29 -15.11 11.04 -7.73
N VAL A 30 -13.89 10.57 -7.94
CA VAL A 30 -12.82 11.36 -8.56
C VAL A 30 -13.10 11.59 -10.06
N VAL A 31 -13.61 10.58 -10.77
CA VAL A 31 -14.03 10.71 -12.18
C VAL A 31 -15.16 11.73 -12.34
N LEU A 32 -16.15 11.72 -11.45
CA LEU A 32 -17.23 12.72 -11.47
C LEU A 32 -16.70 14.14 -11.24
N LYS A 33 -15.64 14.30 -10.43
CA LYS A 33 -15.06 15.61 -10.08
C LYS A 33 -14.08 16.15 -11.13
N PHE A 34 -13.25 15.28 -11.71
CA PHE A 34 -12.12 15.70 -12.55
C PHE A 34 -12.20 15.21 -14.01
N GLY A 35 -13.28 14.52 -14.36
CA GLY A 35 -13.45 13.90 -15.68
C GLY A 35 -12.81 12.51 -15.76
N LEU A 36 -13.13 11.76 -16.83
CA LEU A 36 -12.75 10.36 -16.97
C LEU A 36 -11.23 10.14 -16.98
N LYS A 37 -10.50 10.88 -17.83
CA LYS A 37 -9.05 10.72 -18.02
C LYS A 37 -8.27 11.00 -16.72
N ASP A 38 -8.52 12.15 -16.12
CA ASP A 38 -7.81 12.55 -14.91
C ASP A 38 -8.31 11.80 -13.68
N GLY A 39 -9.58 11.39 -13.65
CA GLY A 39 -10.13 10.61 -12.56
C GLY A 39 -9.55 9.21 -12.45
N ILE A 40 -9.41 8.50 -13.58
CA ILE A 40 -8.75 7.19 -13.61
C ILE A 40 -7.29 7.32 -13.19
N SER A 41 -6.56 8.30 -13.76
CA SER A 41 -5.15 8.54 -13.45
C SER A 41 -4.95 8.89 -11.97
N ALA A 42 -5.79 9.75 -11.42
CA ALA A 42 -5.77 10.10 -10.00
C ALA A 42 -6.07 8.89 -9.11
N THR A 43 -7.02 8.04 -9.48
CA THR A 43 -7.35 6.83 -8.71
C THR A 43 -6.16 5.88 -8.62
N LEU A 44 -5.49 5.64 -9.76
CA LEU A 44 -4.29 4.81 -9.84
C LEU A 44 -3.13 5.42 -9.04
N LEU A 45 -2.95 6.75 -9.14
CA LEU A 45 -1.90 7.44 -8.41
C LEU A 45 -2.14 7.43 -6.90
N THR A 46 -3.39 7.58 -6.44
CA THR A 46 -3.76 7.44 -5.03
C THR A 46 -3.46 6.04 -4.52
N TRP A 47 -3.82 5.00 -5.29
CA TRP A 47 -3.48 3.63 -4.94
C TRP A 47 -1.96 3.43 -4.84
N ALA A 48 -1.20 3.90 -5.82
CA ALA A 48 0.26 3.79 -5.83
C ALA A 48 0.90 4.54 -4.64
N PHE A 49 0.38 5.72 -4.29
CA PHE A 49 0.79 6.46 -3.09
C PHE A 49 0.61 5.62 -1.82
N PHE A 50 -0.54 4.96 -1.64
CA PHE A 50 -0.75 4.10 -0.47
C PHE A 50 0.22 2.93 -0.43
N VAL A 51 0.51 2.30 -1.58
CA VAL A 51 1.49 1.20 -1.65
C VAL A 51 2.89 1.68 -1.24
N THR A 52 3.34 2.85 -1.71
CA THR A 52 4.73 3.29 -1.51
C THR A 52 4.96 4.07 -0.22
N CYS A 53 3.98 4.86 0.23
CA CYS A 53 4.13 5.82 1.33
C CYS A 53 3.43 5.40 2.63
N THR A 54 2.70 4.27 2.64
CA THR A 54 2.15 3.72 3.88
C THR A 54 2.68 2.31 4.13
N PRO A 55 3.10 1.97 5.37
CA PRO A 55 3.66 0.67 5.72
C PRO A 55 2.53 -0.37 5.89
N ILE A 56 1.63 -0.44 4.92
CA ILE A 56 0.43 -1.27 4.92
C ILE A 56 0.64 -2.37 3.89
N ALA A 57 1.05 -3.55 4.36
CA ALA A 57 1.22 -4.76 3.54
C ALA A 57 -0.06 -5.21 2.81
N ASP A 58 -1.21 -4.64 3.15
CA ASP A 58 -2.49 -4.90 2.48
C ASP A 58 -2.90 -3.82 1.46
N ALA A 59 -2.16 -2.71 1.33
CA ALA A 59 -2.46 -1.68 0.32
C ALA A 59 -2.29 -2.23 -1.11
N GLY A 60 -1.32 -3.13 -1.27
CA GLY A 60 -1.11 -3.90 -2.50
C GLY A 60 -2.14 -4.99 -2.77
N PHE A 61 -3.05 -5.27 -1.84
CA PHE A 61 -3.92 -6.46 -1.88
C PHE A 61 -4.79 -6.58 -3.14
N ILE A 62 -5.10 -5.45 -3.78
CA ILE A 62 -5.87 -5.40 -5.03
C ILE A 62 -5.13 -6.10 -6.18
N VAL A 63 -3.81 -5.99 -6.23
CA VAL A 63 -2.96 -6.64 -7.25
C VAL A 63 -2.37 -7.94 -6.70
N ASP A 64 -1.97 -7.96 -5.43
CA ASP A 64 -1.39 -9.13 -4.77
C ASP A 64 -2.37 -10.32 -4.75
N PHE A 65 -3.66 -10.12 -4.49
CA PHE A 65 -4.64 -11.21 -4.46
C PHE A 65 -4.81 -11.93 -5.82
N PRO A 66 -5.10 -11.24 -6.95
CA PRO A 66 -5.13 -11.86 -8.27
C PRO A 66 -3.82 -12.57 -8.65
N VAL A 67 -2.67 -11.91 -8.45
CA VAL A 67 -1.36 -12.48 -8.75
C VAL A 67 -1.15 -13.78 -7.96
N ARG A 68 -1.55 -13.80 -6.70
CA ARG A 68 -1.44 -14.98 -5.84
C ARG A 68 -2.39 -16.11 -6.25
N VAL A 69 -3.60 -15.78 -6.70
CA VAL A 69 -4.56 -16.78 -7.20
C VAL A 69 -4.07 -17.41 -8.50
N VAL A 70 -3.52 -16.61 -9.42
CA VAL A 70 -3.05 -17.09 -10.72
C VAL A 70 -1.72 -17.85 -10.61
N VAL A 71 -0.77 -17.33 -9.82
CA VAL A 71 0.61 -17.83 -9.83
C VAL A 71 0.95 -18.69 -8.60
N GLY A 72 0.21 -18.57 -7.50
CA GLY A 72 0.42 -19.40 -6.30
C GLY A 72 1.71 -19.10 -5.51
N PHE A 73 2.33 -17.93 -5.74
CA PHE A 73 3.60 -17.56 -5.10
C PHE A 73 3.47 -17.18 -3.61
N LYS A 74 4.63 -17.14 -2.94
CA LYS A 74 4.77 -16.56 -1.59
C LYS A 74 4.40 -15.07 -1.63
N MET A 75 3.85 -14.59 -0.52
CA MET A 75 3.37 -13.21 -0.31
C MET A 75 4.42 -12.14 -0.61
N ILE A 76 5.71 -12.45 -0.42
CA ILE A 76 6.80 -11.53 -0.71
C ILE A 76 7.00 -11.25 -2.22
N TYR A 77 6.80 -12.24 -3.09
CA TYR A 77 7.03 -12.07 -4.53
C TYR A 77 5.93 -11.28 -5.19
N SER A 78 4.68 -11.51 -4.78
CA SER A 78 3.55 -10.73 -5.24
C SER A 78 3.68 -9.28 -4.77
N GLU A 79 4.16 -9.02 -3.55
CA GLU A 79 4.43 -7.65 -3.09
C GLU A 79 5.47 -6.93 -3.97
N ILE A 80 6.56 -7.60 -4.35
CA ILE A 80 7.56 -7.01 -5.26
C ILE A 80 6.89 -6.57 -6.56
N ILE A 81 5.98 -7.39 -7.12
CA ILE A 81 5.22 -7.03 -8.32
C ILE A 81 4.33 -5.81 -8.06
N VAL A 82 3.63 -5.75 -6.92
CA VAL A 82 2.83 -4.58 -6.55
C VAL A 82 3.69 -3.32 -6.50
N TRP A 83 4.86 -3.38 -5.87
CA TRP A 83 5.78 -2.24 -5.78
C TRP A 83 6.30 -1.79 -7.13
N VAL A 84 6.62 -2.73 -8.02
CA VAL A 84 7.02 -2.41 -9.40
C VAL A 84 5.87 -1.73 -10.14
N VAL A 85 4.65 -2.26 -10.07
CA VAL A 85 3.48 -1.68 -10.72
C VAL A 85 3.17 -0.28 -10.16
N ALA A 86 3.20 -0.10 -8.84
CA ALA A 86 3.02 1.19 -8.20
C ALA A 86 4.10 2.19 -8.65
N GLY A 87 5.37 1.78 -8.67
CA GLY A 87 6.48 2.58 -9.16
C GLY A 87 6.28 3.04 -10.61
N LEU A 88 5.88 2.12 -11.50
CA LEU A 88 5.58 2.45 -12.90
C LEU A 88 4.44 3.48 -13.03
N ILE A 89 3.38 3.36 -12.23
CA ILE A 89 2.29 4.34 -12.21
C ILE A 89 2.78 5.70 -11.73
N ILE A 90 3.62 5.74 -10.69
CA ILE A 90 4.15 6.97 -10.11
C ILE A 90 5.04 7.69 -11.12
N PHE A 91 6.07 7.01 -11.64
CA PHE A 91 7.01 7.60 -12.59
C PHE A 91 6.33 7.92 -13.93
N GLY A 92 5.41 7.07 -14.40
CA GLY A 92 4.60 7.34 -15.58
C GLY A 92 3.72 8.59 -15.40
N SER A 93 3.06 8.72 -14.24
CA SER A 93 2.24 9.89 -13.94
C SER A 93 3.08 11.16 -13.83
N LEU A 94 4.29 11.08 -13.26
CA LEU A 94 5.20 12.22 -13.16
C LEU A 94 5.71 12.65 -14.54
N ALA A 95 6.01 11.70 -15.44
CA ALA A 95 6.54 11.99 -16.77
C ALA A 95 5.48 12.48 -17.77
N PHE A 96 4.26 11.94 -17.72
CA PHE A 96 3.22 12.18 -18.73
C PHE A 96 2.04 13.03 -18.25
N ASN A 97 1.86 13.20 -16.94
CA ASN A 97 0.73 13.94 -16.37
C ASN A 97 1.08 14.66 -15.07
N GLU A 98 2.16 15.45 -15.09
CA GLU A 98 2.62 16.20 -13.91
C GLU A 98 1.53 17.11 -13.33
N ALA A 99 0.69 17.71 -14.18
CA ALA A 99 -0.43 18.57 -13.79
C ALA A 99 -1.46 17.87 -12.90
N LEU A 100 -1.52 16.52 -12.93
CA LEU A 100 -2.35 15.74 -12.03
C LEU A 100 -1.96 15.98 -10.57
N PHE A 101 -0.67 16.14 -10.29
CA PHE A 101 -0.17 16.28 -8.93
C PHE A 101 -0.59 17.59 -8.26
N ASP A 102 -0.96 18.60 -9.03
CA ASP A 102 -1.36 19.89 -8.50
C ASP A 102 -2.86 19.98 -8.19
N LYS A 103 -3.66 18.97 -8.60
CA LYS A 103 -5.12 18.94 -8.44
C LYS A 103 -5.60 18.59 -7.03
N LEU A 104 -4.82 17.81 -6.29
CA LEU A 104 -5.16 17.35 -4.93
C LEU A 104 -4.01 17.64 -3.99
N HIS A 105 -4.32 18.09 -2.78
CA HIS A 105 -3.32 18.33 -1.74
C HIS A 105 -2.46 17.08 -1.49
N LEU A 106 -3.09 15.90 -1.43
CA LEU A 106 -2.39 14.61 -1.30
C LEU A 106 -1.31 14.41 -2.38
N PHE A 107 -1.60 14.77 -3.63
CA PHE A 107 -0.63 14.60 -4.70
C PHE A 107 0.44 15.68 -4.68
N ARG A 108 0.14 16.90 -4.25
CA ARG A 108 1.15 17.93 -4.07
C ARG A 108 2.18 17.50 -3.01
N VAL A 109 1.70 16.95 -1.90
CA VAL A 109 2.54 16.31 -0.89
C VAL A 109 3.39 15.21 -1.52
N PHE A 110 2.77 14.34 -2.32
CA PHE A 110 3.48 13.23 -2.93
C PHE A 110 4.53 13.67 -3.94
N LYS A 111 4.23 14.67 -4.77
CA LYS A 111 5.16 15.31 -5.71
C LYS A 111 6.38 15.85 -4.97
N THR A 112 6.16 16.53 -3.85
CA THR A 112 7.24 17.03 -2.99
C THR A 112 8.13 15.90 -2.49
N ILE A 113 7.53 14.79 -2.01
CA ILE A 113 8.29 13.60 -1.57
C ILE A 113 9.13 13.03 -2.71
N LEU A 114 8.58 12.93 -3.93
CA LEU A 114 9.26 12.36 -5.08
C LEU A 114 10.42 13.24 -5.58
N LEU A 115 10.20 14.55 -5.69
CA LEU A 115 11.16 15.50 -6.26
C LEU A 115 12.29 15.90 -5.30
N ASN A 116 12.19 15.60 -4.00
CA ASN A 116 13.23 15.91 -3.01
C ASN A 116 13.74 14.63 -2.35
N PRO A 117 14.72 13.93 -2.97
CA PRO A 117 15.16 12.61 -2.51
C PRO A 117 15.65 12.58 -1.06
N TRP A 118 16.52 13.52 -0.71
CA TRP A 118 16.98 13.68 0.66
C TRP A 118 16.36 14.93 1.28
N PRO A 119 15.67 14.85 2.43
CA PRO A 119 15.46 13.68 3.29
C PRO A 119 14.16 12.88 3.04
N LEU A 120 13.28 13.30 2.13
CA LEU A 120 11.90 12.78 2.08
C LEU A 120 11.77 11.32 1.60
N TRP A 121 12.71 10.78 0.81
CA TRP A 121 12.66 9.36 0.42
C TRP A 121 12.85 8.41 1.61
N SER A 122 13.35 8.91 2.74
CA SER A 122 13.34 8.13 3.99
C SER A 122 11.92 7.66 4.37
N ILE A 123 10.87 8.42 4.03
CA ILE A 123 9.48 8.01 4.22
C ILE A 123 9.17 6.74 3.40
N ILE A 124 9.57 6.72 2.14
CA ILE A 124 9.37 5.58 1.23
C ILE A 124 10.18 4.38 1.72
N LEU A 125 11.42 4.59 2.18
CA LEU A 125 12.28 3.53 2.70
C LEU A 125 11.72 2.91 4.00
N ILE A 126 11.27 3.73 4.94
CA ILE A 126 10.65 3.27 6.18
C ILE A 126 9.35 2.52 5.87
N SER A 127 8.55 3.05 4.94
CA SER A 127 7.33 2.40 4.45
C SER A 127 7.63 1.02 3.85
N CYS A 128 8.62 0.95 2.96
CA CYS A 128 9.09 -0.29 2.33
C CYS A 128 9.53 -1.31 3.39
N ALA A 129 10.41 -0.92 4.31
CA ALA A 129 10.88 -1.78 5.39
C ALA A 129 9.72 -2.28 6.26
N GLY A 130 8.78 -1.39 6.61
CA GLY A 130 7.57 -1.73 7.36
C GLY A 130 6.70 -2.77 6.67
N THR A 131 6.46 -2.58 5.37
CA THR A 131 5.69 -3.50 4.54
C THR A 131 6.33 -4.88 4.51
N PHE A 132 7.63 -5.00 4.22
CA PHE A 132 8.31 -6.30 4.18
C PHE A 132 8.39 -6.99 5.55
N ILE A 133 8.60 -6.25 6.64
CA ILE A 133 8.54 -6.80 8.01
C ILE A 133 7.13 -7.33 8.30
N SER A 134 6.10 -6.58 7.93
CA SER A 134 4.70 -6.98 8.13
C SER A 134 4.35 -8.25 7.35
N LEU A 135 4.84 -8.37 6.11
CA LEU A 135 4.68 -9.56 5.28
C LEU A 135 5.36 -10.78 5.90
N HIS A 136 6.57 -10.62 6.42
CA HIS A 136 7.28 -11.70 7.09
C HIS A 136 6.49 -12.23 8.31
N ILE A 137 5.89 -11.36 9.11
CA ILE A 137 5.02 -11.75 10.22
C ILE A 137 3.72 -12.39 9.70
N GLY A 138 3.18 -11.88 8.59
CA GLY A 138 2.02 -12.44 7.90
C GLY A 138 2.23 -13.89 7.47
N ASP A 139 3.38 -14.19 6.87
CA ASP A 139 3.78 -15.54 6.45
C ASP A 139 3.96 -16.48 7.66
N GLN A 140 4.53 -15.99 8.76
CA GLN A 140 4.60 -16.77 10.00
C GLN A 140 3.21 -17.15 10.52
N ILE A 141 2.28 -16.19 10.55
CA ILE A 141 0.88 -16.44 10.96
C ILE A 141 0.24 -17.48 10.03
N TYR A 142 0.45 -17.35 8.72
CA TYR A 142 -0.09 -18.28 7.74
C TYR A 142 0.37 -19.72 7.99
N ASN A 143 1.68 -19.92 8.18
CA ASN A 143 2.25 -21.23 8.47
C ASN A 143 1.73 -21.82 9.80
N LEU A 144 1.60 -21.01 10.86
CA LEU A 144 1.05 -21.47 12.14
C LEU A 144 -0.42 -21.90 12.06
N VAL A 145 -1.23 -21.20 11.27
CA VAL A 145 -2.65 -21.52 11.05
C VAL A 145 -2.80 -22.86 10.33
N GLN A 146 -1.91 -23.19 9.39
CA GLN A 146 -1.94 -24.46 8.67
C GLN A 146 -1.67 -25.66 9.59
N ASP A 147 -0.77 -25.50 10.55
CA ASP A 147 -0.43 -26.54 11.54
C ASP A 147 -1.49 -26.70 12.65
N PHE A 148 -2.60 -25.92 12.61
CA PHE A 148 -3.58 -25.78 13.71
C PHE A 148 -2.92 -25.51 15.08
N ARG A 149 -1.71 -24.94 15.09
CA ARG A 149 -0.96 -24.71 16.30
C ARG A 149 -1.44 -23.46 17.02
N ASP A 150 -1.62 -23.61 18.33
CA ASP A 150 -1.82 -22.59 19.36
C ASP A 150 -2.43 -21.26 18.90
N LYS A 151 -3.77 -21.16 19.07
CA LYS A 151 -4.56 -19.95 18.80
C LYS A 151 -4.05 -18.72 19.58
N LYS A 152 -3.43 -18.87 20.76
CA LYS A 152 -2.87 -17.75 21.53
C LYS A 152 -1.68 -17.14 20.80
N ARG A 153 -0.77 -17.97 20.27
CA ARG A 153 0.39 -17.52 19.50
C ARG A 153 -0.01 -16.79 18.22
N ILE A 154 -1.03 -17.28 17.51
CA ILE A 154 -1.58 -16.60 16.31
C ILE A 154 -2.14 -15.21 16.68
N LYS A 155 -2.93 -15.10 17.76
CA LYS A 155 -3.46 -13.80 18.21
C LYS A 155 -2.34 -12.83 18.57
N LYS A 156 -1.29 -13.30 19.27
CA LYS A 156 -0.12 -12.49 19.64
C LYS A 156 0.62 -11.95 18.41
N LEU A 157 0.86 -12.78 17.40
CA LEU A 157 1.52 -12.36 16.16
C LEU A 157 0.67 -11.36 15.36
N ARG A 158 -0.66 -11.55 15.30
CA ARG A 158 -1.57 -10.58 14.66
C ARG A 158 -1.54 -9.22 15.35
N LEU A 159 -1.60 -9.20 16.68
CA LEU A 159 -1.53 -7.95 17.44
C LEU A 159 -0.16 -7.28 17.25
N LYS A 160 0.93 -8.06 17.21
CA LYS A 160 2.28 -7.56 16.91
C LYS A 160 2.33 -6.91 15.52
N ARG A 161 1.75 -7.55 14.51
CA ARG A 161 1.68 -7.01 13.13
C ARG A 161 0.96 -5.65 13.11
N ILE A 162 -0.26 -5.60 13.65
CA ILE A 162 -1.07 -4.36 13.69
C ILE A 162 -0.34 -3.27 14.49
N GLY A 163 0.30 -3.62 15.61
CA GLY A 163 1.07 -2.68 16.41
C GLY A 163 2.27 -2.10 15.65
N ILE A 164 3.02 -2.92 14.91
CA ILE A 164 4.14 -2.45 14.08
C ILE A 164 3.65 -1.51 12.98
N GLU A 165 2.62 -1.91 12.23
CA GLU A 165 2.03 -1.08 11.16
C GLU A 165 1.52 0.26 11.72
N GLY A 166 0.83 0.24 12.87
CA GLY A 166 0.34 1.45 13.53
C GLY A 166 1.44 2.38 14.01
N VAL A 167 2.48 1.84 14.68
CA VAL A 167 3.63 2.65 15.13
C VAL A 167 4.39 3.24 13.94
N LEU A 168 4.64 2.45 12.88
CA LEU A 168 5.32 2.95 11.69
C LEU A 168 4.50 4.02 10.96
N PHE A 169 3.17 3.87 10.91
CA PHE A 169 2.29 4.89 10.34
C PHE A 169 2.41 6.22 11.11
N VAL A 170 2.34 6.17 12.45
CA VAL A 170 2.50 7.36 13.30
C VAL A 170 3.90 7.98 13.13
N LEU A 171 4.95 7.15 13.06
CA LEU A 171 6.32 7.62 12.82
C LEU A 171 6.46 8.28 11.45
N ILE A 172 5.89 7.71 10.38
CA ILE A 172 5.93 8.30 9.04
C ILE A 172 5.19 9.63 9.01
N VAL A 173 4.00 9.72 9.61
CA VAL A 173 3.22 10.96 9.68
C VAL A 173 3.96 12.02 10.49
N GLY A 174 4.49 11.66 11.66
CA GLY A 174 5.28 12.58 12.49
C GLY A 174 6.56 13.04 11.80
N TRP A 175 7.27 12.10 11.16
CA TRP A 175 8.49 12.38 10.41
C TRP A 175 8.23 13.31 9.24
N TYR A 176 7.13 13.10 8.52
CA TYR A 176 6.69 13.99 7.47
C TYR A 176 6.49 15.43 7.97
N PHE A 177 5.79 15.65 9.08
CA PHE A 177 5.61 16.99 9.66
C PHE A 177 6.93 17.63 10.09
N ILE A 178 7.84 16.84 10.69
CA ILE A 178 9.18 17.31 11.07
C ILE A 178 9.97 17.75 9.83
N LEU A 179 9.96 16.94 8.77
CA LEU A 179 10.69 17.24 7.54
C LEU A 179 10.15 18.48 6.83
N LEU A 180 8.83 18.71 6.83
CA LEU A 180 8.27 19.95 6.29
C LEU A 180 8.74 21.19 7.05
N ASN A 181 8.76 21.12 8.39
CA ASN A 181 9.24 22.22 9.22
C ASN A 181 10.74 22.50 9.01
N LEU A 182 11.56 21.45 8.82
CA LEU A 182 13.00 21.58 8.61
C LEU A 182 13.37 22.08 7.21
N THR A 183 12.62 21.67 6.19
CA THR A 183 12.92 22.02 4.78
C THR A 183 12.32 23.37 4.37
N GLY A 184 11.47 23.97 5.21
CA GLY A 184 10.79 25.23 4.90
C GLY A 184 9.80 25.13 3.74
N ILE A 185 9.47 23.92 3.28
CA ILE A 185 8.58 23.69 2.16
C ILE A 185 7.15 23.98 2.63
N LYS A 186 6.60 25.12 2.20
CA LYS A 186 5.21 25.50 2.44
C LYS A 186 4.30 24.75 1.48
N ILE A 187 3.49 23.84 2.02
CA ILE A 187 2.41 23.22 1.26
C ILE A 187 1.18 24.10 1.44
N GLY A 188 0.94 24.99 0.47
CA GLY A 188 -0.28 25.78 0.37
C GLY A 188 -1.49 24.93 0.01
#